data_AF-A0A662U6Y9-F1
#
_entry.id   AF-A0A662U6Y9-F1
#
_cell.length_a   1.000
_cell.length_b   1.000
_cell.length_c   1.000
_cell.angle_alpha   90.00
_cell.angle_beta   90.00
_cell.angle_gamma   90.00
#
_symmetry.space_group_name_H-M   'P 1'
#
loop_
_entity.id
_entity.type
_entity.pdbx_description
1 polymer ?
#
loop_
_entity_poly.entity_id
_entity_poly.type
_entity_poly.pdbx_seq_one_letter_code
_entity_poly.pdbx_strand_id
1 'polypeptide(L)'
;MIAEIKENEIIIRRISTHIDARDIIEIINSTLERKNIKIIYSFEGSPGPLGEGIIIKIKLNTKLSEVDIATLKKIFELKKIPVKVTI
;
A
#
# COMPACT_ATOMS: atom_id res chain seq x y z
N MET A 1 8.50 2.67 -7.34
CA MET A 1 7.43 2.48 -6.34
C MET A 1 7.71 3.28 -5.08
N ILE A 2 6.70 3.92 -4.48
CA ILE A 2 6.80 4.65 -3.20
C ILE A 2 5.53 4.36 -2.39
N ALA A 3 5.67 4.05 -1.11
CA ALA A 3 4.56 3.83 -0.19
C ALA A 3 4.36 5.04 0.73
N GLU A 4 3.12 5.48 0.90
CA GLU A 4 2.70 6.54 1.81
C GLU A 4 1.65 5.94 2.76
N ILE A 5 1.96 5.93 4.06
CA ILE A 5 1.09 5.38 5.11
C ILE A 5 0.52 6.54 5.92
N LYS A 6 -0.80 6.64 5.98
CA LYS A 6 -1.58 7.55 6.83
C LYS A 6 -2.41 6.76 7.83
N GLU A 7 -3.04 7.45 8.79
CA GLU A 7 -3.85 6.79 9.84
C GLU A 7 -4.89 5.79 9.29
N ASN A 8 -5.61 6.14 8.22
CA ASN A 8 -6.71 5.33 7.64
C ASN A 8 -6.51 5.00 6.15
N GLU A 9 -5.35 5.35 5.58
CA GLU A 9 -5.13 5.27 4.14
C GLU A 9 -3.69 4.88 3.84
N ILE A 10 -3.51 3.96 2.89
CA ILE A 10 -2.21 3.61 2.34
C ILE A 10 -2.24 3.95 0.85
N ILE A 11 -1.24 4.69 0.37
CA ILE A 11 -1.12 5.05 -1.04
C ILE A 11 0.20 4.49 -1.57
N ILE A 12 0.12 3.68 -2.61
CA ILE A 12 1.30 3.13 -3.28
C ILE A 12 1.35 3.75 -4.67
N ARG A 13 2.43 4.47 -4.96
CA ARG A 13 2.62 5.22 -6.23
C ARG A 13 3.72 4.59 -7.07
N ARG A 14 3.71 4.89 -8.37
CA ARG A 14 4.75 4.49 -9.33
C ARG A 14 4.96 2.98 -9.36
N ILE A 15 3.87 2.23 -9.43
CA ILE A 15 3.91 0.79 -9.63
C ILE A 15 4.06 0.51 -11.13
N SER A 16 5.06 -0.28 -11.48
CA SER A 16 5.47 -0.48 -12.88
C SER A 16 4.61 -1.51 -13.60
N THR A 17 4.14 -2.55 -12.90
CA THR A 17 3.40 -3.67 -13.49
C THR A 17 2.16 -4.05 -12.69
N HIS A 18 1.21 -4.73 -13.34
CA HIS A 18 0.07 -5.33 -12.64
C HIS A 18 0.49 -6.46 -11.66
N ILE A 19 1.63 -7.10 -11.91
CA ILE A 19 2.20 -8.13 -11.04
C ILE A 19 2.63 -7.49 -9.72
N ASP A 20 3.39 -6.41 -9.79
CA ASP A 20 3.80 -5.63 -8.61
C ASP A 20 2.59 -5.11 -7.82
N ALA A 21 1.55 -4.65 -8.53
CA ALA A 21 0.31 -4.21 -7.90
C ALA A 21 -0.35 -5.33 -7.09
N ARG A 22 -0.43 -6.53 -7.66
CA ARG A 22 -0.98 -7.71 -6.99
C ARG A 22 -0.17 -8.12 -5.78
N ASP A 23 1.15 -8.21 -5.90
CA ASP A 23 2.05 -8.56 -4.80
C ASP A 23 1.86 -7.62 -3.60
N ILE A 24 1.73 -6.32 -3.86
CA ILE A 24 1.51 -5.31 -2.82
C ILE A 24 0.16 -5.48 -2.13
N ILE A 25 -0.90 -5.77 -2.90
CA ILE A 25 -2.22 -6.03 -2.34
C ILE A 25 -2.21 -7.28 -1.45
N GLU A 26 -1.56 -8.35 -1.90
CA GLU A 26 -1.45 -9.60 -1.12
C GLU A 26 -0.71 -9.35 0.20
N ILE A 27 0.41 -8.62 0.17
CA ILE A 27 1.15 -8.23 1.38
C ILE A 27 0.27 -7.46 2.37
N ILE A 28 -0.47 -6.47 1.88
CA ILE A 28 -1.30 -5.62 2.73
C ILE A 28 -2.45 -6.44 3.32
N ASN A 29 -3.10 -7.27 2.51
CA ASN A 29 -4.14 -8.18 2.99
C ASN A 29 -3.60 -9.11 4.07
N SER A 30 -2.47 -9.79 3.85
CA SER A 30 -1.88 -10.69 4.85
C SER A 30 -1.40 -9.99 6.11
N THR A 31 -0.95 -8.73 6.00
CA THR A 31 -0.51 -7.96 7.17
C THR A 31 -1.70 -7.46 8.00
N LEU A 32 -2.79 -7.09 7.33
CA LEU A 32 -3.99 -6.51 7.94
C LEU A 32 -5.13 -7.54 8.10
N GLU A 33 -4.82 -8.84 8.02
CA GLU A 33 -5.77 -9.96 8.04
C GLU A 33 -6.36 -10.16 9.46
N ARG A 34 -7.16 -9.19 9.90
CA ARG A 34 -7.91 -9.21 11.16
C ARG A 34 -9.40 -9.18 10.86
N LYS A 35 -10.20 -9.89 11.67
CA LYS A 35 -11.65 -10.12 11.47
C LYS A 35 -12.55 -8.86 11.36
N ASN A 36 -12.02 -7.63 11.39
CA ASN A 36 -12.82 -6.41 11.37
C ASN A 36 -12.27 -5.24 10.52
N ILE A 37 -11.16 -5.45 9.79
CA ILE A 37 -10.61 -4.41 8.91
C ILE A 37 -11.21 -4.60 7.51
N LYS A 38 -12.01 -3.63 7.08
CA LYS A 38 -12.49 -3.53 5.70
C LYS A 38 -11.50 -2.69 4.90
N ILE A 39 -10.98 -3.28 3.84
CA ILE A 39 -10.01 -2.65 2.94
C ILE A 39 -10.71 -2.36 1.61
N ILE A 40 -10.67 -1.11 1.18
CA ILE A 40 -11.22 -0.67 -0.10
C ILE A 40 -10.06 -0.24 -0.99
N TYR A 41 -9.91 -0.91 -2.13
CA TYR A 41 -8.88 -0.63 -3.12
C TYR A 41 -9.44 0.26 -4.23
N SER A 42 -8.71 1.31 -4.58
CA SER A 42 -8.93 2.13 -5.77
C SER A 42 -7.64 2.20 -6.58
N PHE A 43 -7.77 2.10 -7.89
CA PHE A 43 -6.64 2.08 -8.82
C PHE A 43 -6.74 3.29 -9.73
N GLU A 44 -5.66 4.06 -9.79
CA GLU A 44 -5.52 5.22 -10.67
C GLU A 44 -4.25 5.07 -11.51
N GLY A 45 -4.23 5.73 -12.66
CA GLY A 45 -3.09 5.67 -13.59
C GLY A 45 -3.13 4.46 -14.52
N SER A 46 -2.09 4.34 -15.34
CA SER A 46 -1.95 3.27 -16.32
C SER A 46 -0.50 2.79 -16.35
N PRO A 47 -0.27 1.47 -16.41
CA PRO A 47 1.08 0.92 -16.53
C PRO A 47 1.65 1.21 -17.92
N GLY A 48 2.98 1.27 -18.04
CA GLY A 48 3.69 1.39 -19.31
C GLY A 48 4.78 2.46 -19.32
N PRO A 49 5.64 2.49 -20.36
CA PRO A 49 6.82 3.36 -20.46
C PRO A 49 6.49 4.86 -20.55
N LEU A 50 5.24 5.20 -20.90
CA LEU A 50 4.72 6.57 -20.97
C LEU A 50 3.78 6.91 -19.79
N GLY A 51 3.42 5.92 -18.97
CA GLY A 51 2.56 6.13 -17.81
C GLY A 51 3.36 6.55 -16.58
N GLU A 52 2.78 7.34 -15.69
CA GLU A 52 3.39 7.69 -14.39
C GLU A 52 3.45 6.48 -13.42
N GLY A 53 3.01 5.30 -13.88
CA GLY A 53 2.82 4.08 -13.12
C GLY A 53 1.40 3.97 -12.54
N ILE A 54 1.06 2.77 -12.06
CA ILE A 54 -0.20 2.54 -11.34
C ILE A 54 -0.07 3.16 -9.94
N ILE A 55 -1.15 3.78 -9.49
CA ILE A 55 -1.35 4.27 -8.13
C ILE A 55 -2.44 3.40 -7.50
N ILE A 56 -2.15 2.80 -6.36
CA ILE A 56 -3.13 2.08 -5.55
C ILE A 56 -3.42 2.94 -4.33
N LYS A 57 -4.68 3.32 -4.16
CA LYS A 57 -5.19 3.95 -2.93
C LYS A 57 -5.97 2.90 -2.15
N ILE A 58 -5.63 2.76 -0.88
CA ILE A 58 -6.13 1.70 -0.02
C ILE A 58 -6.75 2.39 1.19
N LYS A 59 -8.06 2.40 1.25
CA LYS A 59 -8.80 2.99 2.36
C LYS A 59 -9.20 1.93 3.36
N LEU A 60 -9.02 2.24 4.63
CA LEU A 60 -9.34 1.38 5.76
C LEU A 60 -10.54 1.96 6.50
N ASN A 61 -11.45 1.10 6.96
CA ASN A 61 -12.56 1.52 7.82
C ASN A 61 -12.13 1.86 9.26
N THR A 62 -10.90 1.50 9.63
CA THR A 62 -10.33 1.70 10.97
C THR A 62 -8.93 2.29 10.88
N LYS A 63 -8.51 2.98 11.95
CA LYS A 63 -7.13 3.43 12.13
C LYS A 63 -6.17 2.25 12.19
N LEU A 64 -5.06 2.36 11.47
CA LEU A 64 -3.92 1.48 11.63
C LEU A 64 -3.36 1.66 13.05
N SER A 65 -3.10 0.55 13.74
CA SER A 65 -2.37 0.62 15.00
C SER A 65 -0.89 0.93 14.75
N GLU A 66 -0.19 1.45 15.76
CA GLU A 66 1.26 1.66 15.66
C GLU A 66 2.02 0.39 15.25
N VAL A 67 1.54 -0.77 15.71
CA VAL A 67 2.09 -2.09 15.34
C VAL A 67 1.88 -2.38 13.85
N ASP A 68 0.71 -2.06 13.30
CA ASP A 68 0.42 -2.26 11.87
C ASP A 68 1.30 -1.34 11.02
N ILE A 69 1.43 -0.07 11.41
CA ILE A 69 2.29 0.91 10.72
C ILE A 69 3.76 0.45 10.75
N ALA A 70 4.25 0.01 11.91
CA ALA A 70 5.63 -0.46 12.06
C ALA A 70 5.88 -1.73 11.23
N THR A 71 4.92 -2.66 11.21
CA THR A 71 5.00 -3.91 10.44
C THR A 71 5.00 -3.64 8.95
N LEU A 72 4.03 -2.85 8.46
CA LEU A 72 3.96 -2.45 7.05
C LEU A 72 5.22 -1.71 6.60
N LYS A 73 5.71 -0.77 7.42
CA LYS A 73 6.96 -0.06 7.16
C LYS A 73 8.11 -1.04 6.99
N LYS A 74 8.27 -2.00 7.91
CA LYS A 74 9.35 -2.98 7.86
C LYS A 74 9.27 -3.88 6.62
N ILE A 75 8.08 -4.33 6.26
CA ILE A 75 7.87 -5.18 5.06
C ILE A 75 8.23 -4.41 3.79
N PHE A 76 7.78 -3.15 3.66
CA PHE A 76 8.12 -2.32 2.49
C PHE A 76 9.62 -2.00 2.42
N GLU A 77 10.27 -1.73 3.55
CA GLU A 77 11.73 -1.55 3.62
C GLU A 77 12.49 -2.79 3.15
N LEU A 78 12.06 -4.00 3.56
CA LEU A 78 12.66 -5.27 3.11
C LEU A 78 12.52 -5.46 1.59
N LYS A 79 11.43 -4.96 1.01
CA LYS A 79 11.21 -4.92 -0.45
C LYS A 79 11.91 -3.74 -1.15
N LYS A 80 12.74 -2.97 -0.43
CA LYS A 80 13.42 -1.78 -0.93
C LYS A 80 12.46 -0.72 -1.49
N ILE A 81 11.24 -0.65 -0.95
CA ILE A 81 10.24 0.36 -1.30
C ILE A 81 10.35 1.51 -0.28
N PRO A 82 10.63 2.75 -0.72
CA PRO A 82 10.64 3.90 0.18
C PRO A 82 9.27 4.11 0.83
N VAL A 83 9.27 4.27 2.16
CA VAL A 83 8.05 4.49 2.95
C VAL A 83 8.05 5.90 3.54
N LYS A 84 6.98 6.65 3.30
CA LYS A 84 6.68 7.90 3.97
C LYS A 84 5.51 7.66 4.93
N VAL A 85 5.73 7.89 6.22
CA VAL A 85 4.65 7.85 7.22
C VAL A 85 4.17 9.29 7.45
N THR A 86 2.86 9.51 7.42
CA THR A 86 2.22 10.81 7.67
C THR A 86 1.06 10.57 8.61
N ILE A 87 1.33 10.73 9.91
CA ILE A 87 0.42 10.51 11.03
C ILE A 87 -0.28 11.82 11.37
#